data_AF-A0A9X5CED1-F1
#
_entry.id   AF-A0A9X5CED1-F1
#
_cell.length_a   1.000
_cell.length_b   1.000
_cell.length_c   1.000
_cell.angle_alpha   90.00
_cell.angle_beta   90.00
_cell.angle_gamma   90.00
#
_symmetry.space_group_name_H-M   'P 1'
#
loop_
_entity.id
_entity.type
_entity.pdbx_description
1 polymer ?
#
loop_
_entity_poly.entity_id
_entity_poly.type
_entity_poly.pdbx_seq_one_letter_code
_entity_poly.pdbx_strand_id
1 'polypeptide(L)' 'MGKEIESLPLLRLVDAGIEAHKKAFEKRRMRWDKGDVTGIWRDSDGSVRVSYENGQWFHYWEEDGMIVWDKKDKDT' A
#
# COMPACT_ATOMS: atom_id res chain seq x y z
N MET A 1 5.46 -23.02 18.16
CA MET A 1 4.29 -22.24 18.61
C MET A 1 4.30 -20.96 17.78
N GLY A 2 3.32 -20.81 16.89
CA GLY A 2 3.36 -19.89 15.75
C GLY A 2 3.32 -18.42 16.14
N LYS A 3 4.25 -17.62 15.59
CA LYS A 3 4.22 -16.16 15.66
C LYS A 3 3.40 -15.66 14.46
N GLU A 4 2.08 -15.58 14.58
CA GLU A 4 1.26 -15.34 13.39
C GLU A 4 -0.08 -14.66 13.70
N ILE A 5 -0.05 -13.45 14.28
CA ILE A 5 -1.26 -12.61 14.41
C ILE A 5 -0.99 -11.13 14.08
N GLU A 6 0.23 -10.62 14.24
CA GLU A 6 0.57 -9.24 13.83
C GLU A 6 0.63 -9.05 12.29
N SER A 7 0.68 -10.15 11.53
CA SER A 7 0.77 -10.18 10.06
C SER A 7 -0.58 -10.06 9.34
N LEU A 8 -1.68 -10.52 9.94
CA LEU A 8 -2.99 -10.53 9.28
C LEU A 8 -3.57 -9.11 9.04
N PRO A 9 -3.47 -8.15 9.99
CA PRO A 9 -3.87 -6.78 9.74
C PRO A 9 -2.98 -6.07 8.70
N LEU A 10 -1.68 -6.40 8.68
CA LEU A 10 -0.74 -5.85 7.72
C LEU A 10 -1.07 -6.28 6.29
N LEU A 11 -1.25 -7.58 6.07
CA LEU A 11 -1.64 -8.12 4.76
C LEU A 11 -2.97 -7.52 4.30
N ARG A 12 -3.94 -7.38 5.21
CA ARG A 12 -5.23 -6.74 4.90
C ARG A 12 -5.09 -5.29 4.44
N LEU A 13 -4.29 -4.47 5.12
CA LEU A 13 -4.13 -3.06 4.74
C LEU A 13 -3.35 -2.91 3.42
N VAL A 14 -2.33 -3.74 3.20
CA VAL A 14 -1.58 -3.76 1.93
C VAL A 14 -2.49 -4.13 0.76
N ASP A 15 -3.24 -5.24 0.88
CA ASP A 15 -4.14 -5.69 -0.19
C ASP A 15 -5.25 -4.67 -0.45
N ALA A 16 -5.88 -4.15 0.61
CA ALA A 16 -6.92 -3.14 0.51
C ALA A 16 -6.40 -1.82 -0.11
N GLY A 17 -5.19 -1.39 0.26
CA GLY A 17 -4.54 -0.22 -0.31
C GLY A 17 -4.22 -0.36 -1.79
N ILE A 18 -3.63 -1.48 -2.19
CA ILE A 18 -3.33 -1.75 -3.59
C ILE A 18 -4.62 -1.82 -4.42
N GLU A 19 -5.65 -2.49 -3.91
CA GLU A 19 -6.93 -2.63 -4.60
C GLU A 19 -7.63 -1.27 -4.78
N ALA A 20 -7.73 -0.48 -3.71
CA ALA A 20 -8.34 0.85 -3.76
C ALA A 20 -7.61 1.77 -4.76
N HIS A 21 -6.28 1.73 -4.75
CA HIS A 21 -5.44 2.53 -5.63
C HIS A 21 -5.57 2.11 -7.10
N LYS A 22 -5.55 0.80 -7.40
CA LYS A 22 -5.81 0.27 -8.75
C LYS A 22 -7.19 0.67 -9.26
N LYS A 23 -8.24 0.55 -8.42
CA LYS A 23 -9.60 0.98 -8.76
C LYS A 23 -9.68 2.48 -9.07
N ALA A 24 -8.93 3.32 -8.35
CA ALA A 24 -8.87 4.75 -8.63
C ALA A 24 -8.23 5.07 -9.99
N PHE A 25 -7.19 4.33 -10.39
CA PHE A 25 -6.59 4.42 -11.72
C PHE A 25 -7.58 4.01 -12.81
N GLU A 26 -8.26 2.88 -12.62
CA GLU A 26 -9.28 2.38 -13.54
C GLU A 26 -10.42 3.38 -13.75
N LYS A 27 -10.95 3.95 -12.65
CA LYS A 27 -11.97 5.01 -12.69
C LYS A 27 -11.54 6.24 -13.50
N ARG A 28 -10.25 6.57 -13.46
CA ARG A 28 -9.64 7.66 -14.24
C ARG A 28 -9.24 7.24 -15.65
N ARG A 29 -9.54 6.00 -16.06
CA ARG A 29 -9.11 5.38 -17.33
C ARG A 29 -7.59 5.42 -17.53
N MET A 30 -6.84 5.36 -16.43
CA MET A 30 -5.38 5.33 -16.43
C MET A 30 -4.90 3.89 -16.30
N ARG A 31 -3.85 3.53 -17.05
CA ARG A 31 -3.20 2.22 -16.93
C ARG A 31 -2.39 2.16 -15.64
N TRP A 32 -2.44 1.02 -14.95
CA TRP A 32 -1.49 0.70 -13.89
C TRP A 32 -0.11 0.41 -14.49
N ASP A 33 0.85 1.28 -14.20
CA ASP A 33 2.23 1.24 -14.69
C ASP A 33 3.25 1.04 -13.57
N LYS A 34 2.80 0.65 -12.37
CA LYS A 34 3.69 0.48 -11.21
C LYS A 34 4.48 -0.83 -11.25
N GLY A 35 3.93 -1.82 -11.96
CA GLY A 35 4.41 -3.20 -11.91
C GLY A 35 3.99 -3.89 -10.62
N ASP A 36 4.74 -4.92 -10.27
CA ASP A 36 4.53 -5.72 -9.07
C ASP A 36 5.10 -5.05 -7.81
N VAL A 37 4.69 -5.55 -6.64
CA VAL A 37 5.21 -5.10 -5.35
C VAL A 37 6.62 -5.67 -5.15
N THR A 38 7.56 -4.80 -4.79
CA THR A 38 8.96 -5.17 -4.54
C THR A 38 9.35 -5.10 -3.06
N GLY A 39 8.51 -4.50 -2.21
CA GLY A 39 8.81 -4.31 -0.80
C GLY A 39 7.63 -3.74 -0.02
N ILE A 40 7.54 -4.10 1.26
CA ILE A 40 6.47 -3.69 2.18
C ILE A 40 7.12 -3.36 3.52
N TRP A 41 6.79 -2.19 4.07
CA TRP A 41 7.19 -1.75 5.41
C TRP A 41 5.97 -1.32 6.21
N ARG A 42 5.95 -1.65 7.50
CA ARG A 42 4.94 -1.13 8.44
C ARG A 42 5.56 0.01 9.25
N ASP A 43 4.87 1.14 9.29
CA ASP A 43 5.20 2.23 10.19
C ASP A 43 4.63 1.95 11.59
N SER A 44 5.18 2.61 12.61
CA SER A 44 4.79 2.41 14.01
C SER A 44 3.35 2.84 14.31
N ASP A 45 2.78 3.72 13.48
CA ASP A 45 1.38 4.15 13.55
C ASP A 45 0.40 3.13 12.93
N GLY A 46 0.92 2.02 12.39
CA GLY A 46 0.13 0.94 11.81
C GLY A 46 -0.13 1.09 10.30
N SER A 47 0.26 2.21 9.69
CA SER A 47 0.21 2.42 8.24
C SER A 47 1.30 1.59 7.52
N VAL A 48 1.21 1.50 6.19
CA VAL A 48 2.11 0.65 5.38
C VAL A 48 2.68 1.38 4.18
N ARG A 49 3.99 1.25 3.97
CA ARG A 49 4.68 1.70 2.76
C ARG A 49 4.91 0.51 1.83
N VAL A 50 4.65 0.70 0.54
CA VAL A 50 4.82 -0.31 -0.50
C VAL A 50 5.66 0.27 -1.62
N SER A 51 6.71 -0.46 -2.01
CA SER A 51 7.51 -0.17 -3.19
C SER A 51 7.09 -1.03 -4.36
N TYR A 52 7.21 -0.49 -5.57
CA TYR A 52 6.88 -1.19 -6.81
C TYR A 52 8.08 -1.29 -7.76
N GLU A 53 7.97 -2.16 -8.76
CA GLU A 53 9.02 -2.40 -9.77
C GLU A 53 9.42 -1.14 -10.54
N ASN A 54 8.49 -0.21 -10.78
CA ASN A 54 8.80 1.05 -11.44
C ASN A 54 9.59 2.03 -10.54
N GLY A 55 9.96 1.62 -9.33
CA GLY A 55 10.74 2.39 -8.37
C GLY A 55 9.94 3.41 -7.55
N GLN A 56 8.62 3.50 -7.76
CA GLN A 56 7.75 4.37 -6.96
C GLN A 56 7.38 3.72 -5.63
N TRP A 57 7.16 4.59 -4.64
CA TRP A 57 6.74 4.23 -3.29
C TRP A 57 5.40 4.89 -2.97
N PHE A 58 4.55 4.15 -2.29
CA PHE A 58 3.28 4.65 -1.81
C PHE A 58 3.09 4.28 -0.35
N HIS A 59 2.53 5.19 0.42
CA HIS A 59 2.18 5.00 1.81
C HIS A 59 0.67 4.93 1.91
N TYR A 60 0.14 3.88 2.54
CA TYR A 60 -1.28 3.58 2.67
C TYR A 60 -1.67 3.59 4.15
N TRP A 61 -2.78 4.23 4.44
CA TRP A 61 -3.39 4.23 5.78
C TRP A 61 -4.91 4.29 5.68
N GLU A 62 -5.57 4.08 6.83
CA GLU A 62 -7.01 4.24 6.96
C GLU A 62 -7.32 5.61 7.58
N GLU A 63 -8.24 6.35 6.97
CA GLU A 63 -8.75 7.62 7.45
C GLU A 63 -10.28 7.57 7.34
N ASP A 64 -10.98 7.72 8.47
CA ASP A 64 -12.45 7.63 8.56
C ASP A 64 -13.05 6.38 7.89
N GLY A 65 -12.38 5.23 8.03
CA GLY A 65 -12.80 3.96 7.44
C GLY A 65 -12.54 3.84 5.93
N MET A 66 -11.85 4.81 5.34
CA MET A 66 -11.46 4.81 3.93
C MET A 66 -9.96 4.60 3.77
N ILE A 67 -9.58 3.85 2.73
CA ILE A 67 -8.16 3.73 2.38
C ILE A 67 -7.72 4.97 1.59
N VAL A 68 -6.68 5.60 2.12
CA VAL A 68 -6.03 6.78 1.54
C VAL A 68 -4.55 6.48 1.31
N TRP A 69 -3.95 7.20 0.38
CA TRP A 69 -2.55 7.00 0.02
C TRP A 69 -1.89 8.28 -0.49
N ASP A 70 -0.58 8.37 -0.28
CA ASP A 70 0.27 9.36 -0.93
C ASP A 70 1.52 8.72 -1.53
N LYS A 71 2.05 9.39 -2.55
CA LYS A 71 3.32 8.99 -3.16
C LYS A 71 4.44 9.49 -2.27
N LYS A 72 5.37 8.60 -1.92
CA LYS A 72 6.60 8.97 -1.22
C LYS A 72 7.77 9.07 -2.19
N ASP A 73 8.69 9.97 -1.89
CA ASP A 73 10.03 9.93 -2.45
C ASP A 73 10.85 8.89 -1.67
N LYS A 74 11.87 8.32 -2.32
CA LYS A 74 12.67 7.20 -1.76
C LYS A 74 13.40 7.54 -0.44
N ASP A 75 13.47 8.82 -0.08
CA ASP A 75 14.37 9.37 0.94
C ASP A 75 13.64 10.04 2.14
N THR A 76 12.34 9.80 2.32
CA THR A 76 11.54 10.22 3.50
C THR A 76 10.98 9.02 4.25
#